data_AF-A0A2I0CP24-F1
#
_entry.id   AF-A0A2I0CP24-F1
#
_cell.length_a   1.000
_cell.length_b   1.000
_cell.length_c   1.000
_cell.angle_alpha   90.00
_cell.angle_beta   90.00
_cell.angle_gamma   90.00
#
_symmetry.space_group_name_H-M   'P 1'
#
loop_
_entity.id
_entity.type
_entity.pdbx_description
1 polymer ?
#
loop_
_entity_poly.entity_id
_entity_poly.type
_entity_poly.pdbx_seq_one_letter_code
_entity_poly.pdbx_strand_id
1 'polypeptide(L)'
;MPVETITISVRQSTGTYIARARGHKPTASCTSGPTQAAESLAKKLGLAPGLLQEQPRDGLGYGCSRFTHSGELATNTSDKAHCPNCGICHTREESCIEARQRVEVANV
;
A
#
# COMPACT_ATOMS: atom_id res chain seq x y z
N MET A 1 -4.04 -1.91 19.06
CA MET A 1 -2.59 -1.97 18.76
C MET A 1 -2.30 -0.80 17.82
N PRO A 2 -1.26 0.00 18.05
CA PRO A 2 -1.01 1.17 17.20
C PRO A 2 -0.71 0.69 15.78
N VAL A 3 -1.51 1.13 14.83
CA VAL A 3 -1.24 0.91 13.41
C VAL A 3 0.04 1.68 13.08
N GLU A 4 1.16 0.97 12.92
CA GLU A 4 2.41 1.61 12.52
C GLU A 4 2.21 2.17 11.11
N THR A 5 2.25 3.49 11.00
CA THR A 5 2.16 4.16 9.71
C THR A 5 3.43 3.89 8.92
N ILE A 6 3.28 3.14 7.83
CA ILE A 6 4.39 2.72 7.00
C ILE A 6 4.72 3.84 6.02
N THR A 7 5.89 4.44 6.21
CA THR A 7 6.39 5.48 5.31
C THR A 7 7.23 4.85 4.21
N ILE A 8 6.78 4.99 2.96
CA ILE A 8 7.49 4.55 1.76
C ILE A 8 8.16 5.75 1.11
N SER A 9 9.45 5.67 0.86
CA SER A 9 10.22 6.67 0.13
C SER A 9 10.63 6.10 -1.21
N VAL A 10 10.32 6.81 -2.27
CA VAL A 10 10.65 6.46 -3.65
C VAL A 10 11.69 7.43 -4.16
N ARG A 11 12.80 6.89 -4.66
CA ARG A 11 13.88 7.67 -5.27
C ARG A 11 14.10 7.22 -6.70
N GLN A 12 14.10 8.15 -7.62
CA GLN A 12 14.53 7.92 -9.00
C GLN A 12 16.06 7.78 -9.05
N SER A 13 16.53 6.74 -9.74
CA SER A 13 17.94 6.48 -10.00
C SER A 13 18.06 5.91 -11.41
N THR A 14 18.78 6.61 -12.29
CA THR A 14 19.08 6.16 -13.66
C THR A 14 17.83 5.72 -14.45
N GLY A 15 16.74 6.50 -14.37
CA GLY A 15 15.47 6.19 -15.06
C GLY A 15 14.60 5.11 -14.39
N THR A 16 15.01 4.58 -13.23
CA THR A 16 14.22 3.62 -12.44
C THR A 16 13.83 4.23 -11.09
N TYR A 17 12.58 4.03 -10.67
CA TYR A 17 12.07 4.45 -9.37
C TYR A 17 12.24 3.32 -8.35
N ILE A 18 12.98 3.57 -7.28
CA ILE A 18 13.26 2.60 -6.21
C ILE A 18 12.47 3.00 -4.97
N ALA A 19 11.48 2.18 -4.59
CA ALA A 19 10.68 2.31 -3.39
C ALA A 19 11.28 1.54 -2.21
N ARG A 20 11.32 2.18 -1.04
CA ARG A 20 11.78 1.61 0.23
C ARG A 20 10.85 2.01 1.37
N ALA A 21 10.48 1.07 2.24
CA ALA A 21 9.64 1.34 3.40
C ALA A 21 10.52 1.49 4.64
N ARG A 22 10.25 2.49 5.49
CA ARG A 22 10.92 2.61 6.78
C ARG A 22 10.55 1.41 7.66
N GLY A 23 11.55 0.82 8.32
CA GLY A 23 11.35 -0.32 9.21
C GLY A 23 11.24 -1.67 8.50
N HIS A 24 11.18 -1.70 7.16
CA HIS A 24 11.04 -2.93 6.39
C HIS A 24 12.26 -3.18 5.50
N LYS A 25 12.79 -4.41 5.55
CA LYS A 25 13.86 -4.89 4.66
C LYS A 25 13.51 -4.93 3.16
N PRO A 26 12.28 -5.30 2.72
CA PRO A 26 11.99 -5.39 1.29
C PRO A 26 12.00 -4.03 0.59
N THR A 27 12.43 -4.05 -0.68
CA THR A 27 12.40 -2.91 -1.59
C THR A 27 11.74 -3.30 -2.91
N ALA A 28 11.21 -2.31 -3.63
CA ALA A 28 10.65 -2.50 -4.96
C ALA A 28 11.23 -1.48 -5.92
N SER A 29 11.26 -1.81 -7.20
CA SER A 29 11.74 -0.91 -8.25
C SER A 29 10.83 -1.01 -9.46
N CYS A 30 10.48 0.12 -10.06
CA CYS A 30 9.68 0.20 -11.27
C CYS A 30 10.25 1.27 -12.20
N THR A 31 10.15 1.07 -13.51
CA THR A 31 10.51 2.07 -14.53
C THR A 31 9.34 2.98 -14.88
N SER A 32 8.10 2.55 -14.59
CA SER A 32 6.88 3.23 -14.99
C SER A 32 6.58 4.53 -14.23
N GLY A 33 6.97 4.64 -12.97
CA GLY A 33 6.66 5.81 -12.15
C GLY A 33 6.86 5.62 -10.64
N PRO A 34 6.84 6.72 -9.87
CA PRO A 34 7.03 6.66 -8.42
C PRO A 34 5.86 5.97 -7.69
N THR A 35 4.62 6.23 -8.12
CA THR A 35 3.40 5.61 -7.57
C THR A 35 3.42 4.09 -7.74
N GLN A 36 3.69 3.60 -8.95
CA GLN A 36 3.76 2.16 -9.23
C GLN A 36 4.87 1.45 -8.45
N ALA A 37 5.99 2.13 -8.19
CA ALA A 37 7.04 1.60 -7.33
C ALA A 37 6.56 1.47 -5.88
N ALA A 38 5.85 2.46 -5.37
CA ALA A 38 5.27 2.44 -4.03
C ALA A 38 4.19 1.35 -3.89
N GLU A 39 3.30 1.22 -4.88
CA GLU A 39 2.26 0.17 -4.92
C GLU A 39 2.87 -1.23 -4.94
N SER A 40 3.90 -1.44 -5.77
CA SER A 40 4.61 -2.71 -5.84
C SER A 40 5.28 -3.08 -4.51
N LEU A 41 5.79 -2.07 -3.79
CA LEU A 41 6.32 -2.29 -2.45
C LEU A 41 5.22 -2.59 -1.43
N ALA A 42 4.12 -1.86 -1.46
CA ALA A 42 2.97 -2.09 -0.59
C ALA A 42 2.44 -3.52 -0.77
N LYS A 43 2.26 -3.98 -2.02
CA LYS A 43 1.88 -5.37 -2.33
C LYS A 43 2.85 -6.39 -1.76
N LYS A 44 4.17 -6.17 -1.86
CA LYS A 44 5.18 -7.05 -1.25
C LYS A 44 5.12 -7.09 0.27
N LEU A 45 4.69 -5.99 0.89
CA LEU A 45 4.47 -5.89 2.33
C LEU A 45 3.11 -6.46 2.74
N GLY A 46 2.27 -6.88 1.79
CA GLY A 46 0.90 -7.30 2.05
C GLY A 46 -0.03 -6.12 2.38
N LEU A 47 0.37 -4.89 2.09
CA LEU A 47 -0.35 -3.65 2.36
C LEU A 47 -1.21 -3.24 1.17
N ALA A 48 -2.33 -2.59 1.46
CA ALA A 48 -3.30 -2.22 0.46
C ALA A 48 -2.82 -1.00 -0.38
N PRO A 49 -2.53 -1.14 -1.69
CA PRO A 49 -1.99 -0.04 -2.49
C PRO A 49 -2.95 1.16 -2.59
N GLY A 50 -4.26 0.93 -2.46
CA GLY A 50 -5.27 2.00 -2.48
C GLY A 50 -5.24 2.95 -1.27
N LEU A 51 -4.56 2.58 -0.18
CA LEU A 51 -4.36 3.43 1.01
C LEU A 51 -3.00 4.12 1.02
N LEU A 52 -2.24 4.04 -0.09
CA LEU A 52 -1.03 4.83 -0.27
C LEU A 52 -1.41 6.28 -0.51
N GLN A 53 -1.16 7.11 0.49
CA GLN A 53 -1.31 8.55 0.36
C GLN A 53 0.03 9.15 -0.05
N GLU A 54 0.10 9.72 -1.25
CA GLU A 54 1.26 10.51 -1.67
C GLU A 54 1.37 11.75 -0.78
N GLN A 55 2.53 11.93 -0.15
CA GLN A 55 2.84 13.15 0.57
C GLN A 55 3.67 14.06 -0.32
N PRO A 56 3.09 15.18 -0.82
CA PRO A 56 3.85 16.20 -1.49
C PRO A 56 4.78 16.82 -0.46
N ARG A 57 6.08 16.59 -0.61
CA ARG A 57 7.09 17.23 0.22
C ARG A 57 7.72 18.35 -0.59
N ASP A 58 7.34 19.58 -0.28
CA ASP A 58 8.01 20.78 -0.75
C ASP A 58 9.51 20.67 -0.40
N GLY A 59 10.36 20.56 -1.43
CA GLY A 59 11.83 20.53 -1.26
C GLY A 59 12.50 19.15 -1.42
N LEU A 60 11.81 18.08 -1.81
CA LEU A 60 12.49 16.92 -2.39
C LEU A 60 12.85 17.22 -3.85
N GLY A 61 14.12 17.14 -4.21
CA GLY A 61 14.58 17.31 -5.58
C GLY A 61 13.79 16.41 -6.56
N TYR A 62 13.67 16.88 -7.81
CA TYR A 62 12.97 16.19 -8.89
C TYR A 62 13.27 14.68 -8.88
N GLY A 63 12.22 13.85 -8.82
CA GLY A 63 12.35 12.38 -8.80
C GLY A 63 12.36 11.71 -7.42
N CYS A 64 12.09 12.43 -6.32
CA CYS A 64 11.90 11.83 -5.00
C CYS A 64 10.45 12.02 -4.50
N SER A 65 9.69 10.93 -4.40
CA SER A 65 8.30 10.94 -3.89
C SER A 65 8.23 10.20 -2.56
N ARG A 66 7.35 10.67 -1.65
CA ARG A 66 7.08 9.99 -0.39
C ARG A 66 5.62 9.56 -0.37
N PHE A 67 5.37 8.35 0.11
CA PHE A 67 4.06 7.79 0.30
C PHE A 67 3.93 7.37 1.77
N THR A 68 2.76 7.55 2.35
CA THR A 68 2.41 7.08 3.68
C THR A 68 1.26 6.10 3.58
N HIS A 69 1.36 5.01 4.32
CA HIS A 69 0.36 3.95 4.35
C HIS A 69 -0.06 3.69 5.80
N SER A 70 -1.34 3.50 6.05
CA SER A 70 -1.91 3.31 7.40
C SER A 70 -1.59 1.95 8.05
N GLY A 71 -0.97 1.03 7.31
CA GLY A 71 -0.60 -0.32 7.79
C GLY A 71 -1.66 -1.41 7.54
N GLU A 72 -2.79 -1.04 6.93
CA GLU A 72 -3.90 -1.96 6.60
C GLU A 72 -3.51 -3.01 5.54
N LEU A 73 -3.79 -4.29 5.79
CA LEU A 73 -3.43 -5.36 4.85
C LEU A 73 -4.35 -5.38 3.62
N ALA A 74 -3.78 -5.76 2.48
CA ALA A 74 -4.42 -5.76 1.17
C ALA A 74 -5.50 -6.84 1.02
N THR A 75 -5.28 -8.03 1.57
CA THR A 75 -6.13 -9.20 1.30
C THR A 75 -6.33 -10.05 2.55
N ASN A 76 -7.40 -10.85 2.50
CA ASN A 76 -7.58 -11.95 3.43
C ASN A 76 -6.54 -13.03 3.09
N THR A 77 -5.45 -13.08 3.86
CA THR A 77 -4.45 -14.16 3.76
C THR A 77 -4.94 -15.50 4.33
N SER A 78 -6.20 -15.56 4.77
CA SER A 78 -6.84 -16.77 5.29
C SER A 78 -7.79 -17.34 4.23
N ASP A 79 -7.72 -18.66 3.96
CA ASP A 79 -8.73 -19.40 3.19
C ASP A 79 -10.12 -19.39 3.86
N LYS A 80 -10.25 -18.81 5.05
CA LYS A 80 -11.52 -18.60 5.72
C LYS A 80 -12.27 -17.45 5.07
N ALA A 81 -13.56 -17.68 4.78
CA ALA A 81 -14.48 -16.70 4.23
C ALA A 81 -14.45 -15.35 4.96
N HIS A 82 -14.15 -15.34 6.27
CA HIS A 82 -14.05 -14.15 7.11
C HIS A 82 -12.61 -13.64 7.19
N CYS A 83 -12.39 -12.40 6.76
CA CYS A 83 -11.08 -11.78 6.87
C CYS A 83 -10.77 -11.42 8.32
N PRO A 84 -9.66 -11.90 8.90
CA PRO A 84 -9.26 -11.53 10.26
C PRO A 84 -8.81 -10.06 10.35
N ASN A 85 -8.52 -9.42 9.21
CA ASN A 85 -8.03 -8.06 9.17
C ASN A 85 -9.14 -7.00 9.13
N CYS A 86 -10.17 -7.19 8.29
CA CYS A 86 -11.26 -6.20 8.15
C CYS A 86 -12.60 -6.64 8.74
N GLY A 87 -12.71 -7.88 9.24
CA GLY A 87 -13.96 -8.40 9.81
C GLY A 87 -15.06 -8.69 8.80
N ILE A 88 -14.79 -8.52 7.50
CA ILE A 88 -15.74 -8.73 6.42
C ILE A 88 -15.42 -10.03 5.71
N CYS A 89 -16.47 -10.70 5.23
CA CYS A 89 -16.30 -11.90 4.43
C CYS A 89 -15.86 -11.55 3.00
N HIS A 90 -14.61 -11.87 2.65
CA HIS A 90 -14.07 -11.73 1.31
C HIS A 90 -12.93 -12.73 1.04
N THR A 91 -12.77 -13.14 -0.22
CA THR A 91 -11.73 -14.08 -0.64
C THR A 91 -10.39 -13.37 -0.83
N ARG A 92 -9.32 -14.14 -1.08
CA ARG A 92 -7.99 -13.60 -1.45
C ARG A 92 -7.99 -12.76 -2.73
N GLU A 93 -9.03 -12.90 -3.55
CA GLU A 93 -9.19 -12.23 -4.85
C GLU A 93 -9.79 -10.83 -4.69
N GLU A 94 -10.58 -10.60 -3.65
CA GLU A 94 -11.15 -9.31 -3.28
C GLU A 94 -10.25 -8.65 -2.22
N SER A 95 -9.85 -7.39 -2.42
CA SER A 95 -9.06 -6.68 -1.42
C SER A 95 -9.91 -6.28 -0.20
N CYS A 96 -9.27 -6.12 0.97
CA CYS A 96 -9.98 -5.63 2.17
C CYS A 96 -10.67 -4.28 1.93
N ILE A 97 -10.14 -3.47 1.02
CA ILE A 97 -10.73 -2.18 0.63
C ILE A 97 -12.02 -2.40 -0.17
N GLU A 98 -11.96 -3.22 -1.22
CA GLU A 98 -13.12 -3.51 -2.07
C GLU A 98 -14.25 -4.15 -1.26
N ALA A 99 -13.91 -5.06 -0.35
CA ALA A 99 -14.87 -5.68 0.55
C ALA A 99 -15.57 -4.65 1.47
N ARG A 100 -14.83 -3.69 2.03
CA ARG A 100 -15.38 -2.60 2.86
C ARG A 100 -16.26 -1.67 2.05
N GLN A 101 -15.81 -1.28 0.87
CA GLN A 101 -16.54 -0.38 -0.01
C GLN A 101 -17.85 -1.02 -0.51
N ARG A 102 -17.84 -2.34 -0.79
CA ARG A 102 -19.05 -3.12 -1.12
C ARG A 102 -20.06 -3.11 0.03
N VAL A 103 -19.62 -3.30 1.28
CA VAL A 103 -20.51 -3.27 2.45
C VAL A 103 -21.01 -1.85 2.74
N GLU A 104 -20.18 -0.84 2.58
CA GLU A 104 -20.53 0.56 2.82
C GLU A 104 -21.57 1.06 1.80
N VAL A 105 -21.42 0.71 0.52
CA VAL A 105 -22.37 1.07 -0.54
C VAL A 105 -23.69 0.28 -0.40
N ALA A 106 -23.67 -0.93 0.16
CA ALA A 106 -24.89 -1.72 0.38
C ALA A 106 -25.77 -1.18 1.52
N ASN A 107 -25.30 -0.20 2.30
CA ASN A 107 -26.02 0.38 3.43
C ASN A 107 -26.51 1.82 3.17
N VAL A 108 -26.57 2.25 1.89
CA VAL A 108 -27.09 3.57 1.48
C VAL A 108 -28.42 3.45 0.75
#